data_AF-A0A957V392-F1
#
_entry.id   AF-A0A957V392-F1
#
_cell.length_a   1.000
_cell.length_b   1.000
_cell.length_c   1.000
_cell.angle_alpha   90.00
_cell.angle_beta   90.00
_cell.angle_gamma   90.00
#
_symmetry.space_group_name_H-M   'P 1'
#
loop_
_entity.id
_entity.type
_entity.pdbx_description
1 polymer ?
#
loop_
_entity_poly.entity_id
_entity_poly.type
_entity_poly.pdbx_seq_one_letter_code
_entity_poly.pdbx_strand_id
1 'polypeptide(L)'
;MTNELQPFDTQRSSRHGDRRSPETARDLEAAAFLVSPEGAAVLAALEEMDLGEARTLEILTHLRRTLPPDLAGAALTQARLRRRAVAKFPAANRMFFTAEALEQASGWEPALNRAAQIDAAAPPGPVLDLGCGIGGDLIALAQSRPVVAYELDPVRARFAVANAAALGLADRVTV
;
A
#
# COMPACT_ATOMS: atom_id res chain seq x y z
N MET A 1 41.52 -28.70 13.31
CA MET A 1 40.05 -28.57 13.29
C MET A 1 39.69 -27.78 12.04
N THR A 2 39.56 -28.47 10.91
CA THR A 2 39.15 -27.90 9.62
C THR A 2 37.63 -27.97 9.54
N ASN A 3 36.98 -26.80 9.49
CA ASN A 3 35.53 -26.68 9.36
C ASN A 3 35.19 -26.75 7.86
N GLU A 4 34.86 -27.95 7.36
CA GLU A 4 34.32 -28.13 6.02
C GLU A 4 32.85 -27.67 6.01
N LEU A 5 32.60 -26.52 5.40
CA LEU A 5 31.26 -26.07 5.04
C LEU A 5 30.70 -27.02 3.98
N GLN A 6 29.64 -27.75 4.33
CA GLN A 6 28.89 -28.56 3.36
C GLN A 6 28.22 -27.65 2.32
N PRO A 7 28.17 -28.06 1.04
CA PRO A 7 27.56 -27.26 -0.02
C PRO A 7 26.05 -27.14 0.17
N PHE A 8 25.54 -25.92 -0.01
CA PHE A 8 24.11 -25.62 -0.07
C PHE A 8 23.48 -26.33 -1.27
N ASP A 9 22.62 -27.30 -1.00
CA ASP A 9 21.83 -28.01 -2.00
C ASP A 9 20.77 -27.06 -2.60
N THR A 10 21.00 -26.64 -3.84
CA THR A 10 20.15 -25.70 -4.59
C THR A 10 18.91 -26.35 -5.22
N GLN A 11 18.68 -27.65 -5.00
CA GLN A 11 17.60 -28.39 -5.68
C GLN A 11 16.31 -28.61 -4.87
N ARG A 12 16.17 -28.01 -3.68
CA ARG A 12 14.93 -28.05 -2.86
C ARG A 12 14.09 -26.77 -2.92
N SER A 13 13.72 -26.28 -4.10
CA SER A 13 12.58 -25.36 -4.21
C SER A 13 12.04 -25.27 -5.65
N SER A 14 11.24 -26.25 -6.07
CA SER A 14 10.44 -26.14 -7.30
C SER A 14 9.00 -26.60 -7.10
N ARG A 15 8.40 -26.26 -5.96
CA ARG A 15 6.97 -26.55 -5.67
C ARG A 15 6.20 -25.38 -5.05
N HIS A 16 6.50 -24.13 -5.39
CA HIS A 16 5.61 -23.02 -5.08
C HIS A 16 4.78 -22.66 -6.31
N GLY A 17 3.81 -23.52 -6.64
CA GLY A 17 2.82 -23.18 -7.65
C GLY A 17 1.97 -22.02 -7.12
N ASP A 18 1.92 -20.93 -7.89
CA ASP A 18 1.06 -19.76 -7.68
C ASP A 18 -0.42 -20.20 -7.65
N ARG A 19 -0.87 -20.68 -6.51
CA ARG A 19 -2.29 -20.91 -6.19
C ARG A 19 -2.68 -19.91 -5.12
N ARG A 20 -2.70 -18.63 -5.48
CA ARG A 20 -3.36 -17.59 -4.66
C ARG A 20 -4.79 -18.04 -4.38
N SER A 21 -5.26 -17.80 -3.15
CA SER A 21 -6.63 -18.10 -2.79
C SER A 21 -7.59 -17.24 -3.65
N PRO A 22 -8.83 -17.69 -3.90
CA PRO A 22 -9.83 -16.88 -4.61
C PRO A 22 -10.10 -15.53 -3.93
N GLU A 23 -9.91 -15.44 -2.62
CA GLU A 23 -10.02 -14.20 -1.85
C GLU A 23 -8.88 -13.23 -2.20
N THR A 24 -7.62 -13.68 -2.14
CA THR A 24 -6.46 -12.87 -2.53
C THR A 24 -6.56 -12.40 -3.99
N ALA A 25 -7.09 -13.23 -4.89
CA ALA A 25 -7.30 -12.83 -6.27
C ALA A 25 -8.31 -11.67 -6.41
N ARG A 26 -9.43 -11.73 -5.69
CA ARG A 26 -10.44 -10.66 -5.67
C ARG A 26 -9.91 -9.38 -5.02
N ASP A 27 -9.17 -9.48 -3.93
CA ASP A 27 -8.58 -8.30 -3.28
C ASP A 27 -7.55 -7.62 -4.19
N LEU A 28 -6.78 -8.39 -4.95
CA LEU A 28 -5.85 -7.86 -5.95
C LEU A 28 -6.55 -7.20 -7.13
N GLU A 29 -7.69 -7.72 -7.56
CA GLU A 29 -8.54 -7.11 -8.58
C GLU A 29 -9.14 -5.79 -8.08
N ALA A 30 -9.67 -5.78 -6.86
CA ALA A 30 -10.14 -4.57 -6.20
C ALA A 30 -9.02 -3.53 -6.05
N ALA A 31 -7.83 -3.95 -5.63
CA ALA A 31 -6.66 -3.07 -5.54
C ALA A 31 -6.23 -2.53 -6.92
N ALA A 32 -6.27 -3.36 -7.97
CA ALA A 32 -5.98 -2.93 -9.34
C ALA A 32 -6.96 -1.87 -9.83
N PHE A 33 -8.26 -2.08 -9.57
CA PHE A 33 -9.31 -1.13 -9.88
C PHE A 33 -9.12 0.19 -9.13
N LEU A 34 -8.86 0.15 -7.82
CA LEU A 34 -8.70 1.36 -7.00
C LEU A 34 -7.59 2.28 -7.51
N VAL A 35 -6.48 1.71 -7.99
CA VAL A 35 -5.33 2.48 -8.51
C VAL A 35 -5.46 2.82 -10.00
N SER A 36 -6.54 2.41 -10.67
CA SER A 36 -6.80 2.71 -12.09
C SER A 36 -7.40 4.11 -12.27
N PRO A 37 -7.38 4.67 -13.50
CA PRO A 37 -8.08 5.91 -13.81
C PRO A 37 -9.58 5.88 -13.48
N GLU A 38 -10.24 4.75 -13.72
CA GLU A 38 -11.66 4.55 -13.40
C GLU A 38 -11.89 4.57 -11.88
N GLY A 39 -11.05 3.87 -11.11
CA GLY A 39 -11.10 3.91 -9.65
C GLY A 39 -10.83 5.31 -9.10
N ALA A 40 -9.87 6.04 -9.67
CA ALA A 40 -9.57 7.41 -9.30
C ALA A 40 -10.78 8.35 -9.51
N ALA A 41 -11.49 8.22 -10.63
CA ALA A 41 -12.70 9.01 -10.90
C ALA A 41 -13.82 8.71 -9.89
N VAL A 42 -14.01 7.44 -9.53
CA VAL A 42 -14.99 7.03 -8.51
C VAL A 42 -14.62 7.57 -7.13
N LEU A 43 -13.34 7.48 -6.74
CA LEU A 43 -12.86 7.98 -5.45
C LEU A 43 -12.99 9.50 -5.35
N ALA A 44 -12.71 10.24 -6.43
CA ALA A 44 -12.91 11.68 -6.48
C ALA A 44 -14.39 12.05 -6.30
N ALA A 45 -15.32 11.31 -6.94
CA ALA A 45 -16.75 11.54 -6.75
C ALA A 45 -17.20 11.26 -5.31
N LEU A 46 -16.66 10.22 -4.67
CA LEU A 46 -16.97 9.87 -3.27
C LEU A 46 -16.39 10.87 -2.26
N GLU A 47 -15.30 11.56 -2.59
CA GLU A 47 -14.67 12.56 -1.71
C GLU A 47 -15.63 13.70 -1.37
N GLU A 48 -16.48 14.08 -2.34
CA GLU A 48 -17.49 15.15 -2.23
C GLU A 48 -18.81 14.73 -1.55
N MET A 49 -18.97 13.44 -1.20
CA MET A 49 -20.23 12.91 -0.65
C MET A 49 -20.19 12.78 0.87
N ASP A 50 -21.35 12.83 1.55
CA ASP A 50 -21.42 12.34 2.93
C ASP A 50 -21.36 10.80 2.95
N LEU A 51 -20.26 10.26 3.48
CA LEU A 51 -20.00 8.81 3.56
C LEU A 51 -20.44 8.20 4.90
N GLY A 52 -21.27 8.91 5.67
CA GLY A 52 -21.85 8.43 6.92
C GLY A 52 -22.61 7.10 6.76
N GLU A 53 -22.71 6.33 7.84
CA GLU A 53 -23.29 4.99 7.81
C GLU A 53 -24.74 4.99 7.28
N ALA A 54 -25.52 6.02 7.61
CA ALA A 54 -26.89 6.20 7.15
C ALA A 54 -27.04 6.26 5.62
N ARG A 55 -25.99 6.66 4.90
CA ARG A 55 -25.99 6.77 3.42
C ARG A 55 -25.40 5.55 2.72
N THR A 56 -24.89 4.56 3.46
CA THR A 56 -24.16 3.40 2.90
C THR A 56 -24.95 2.67 1.81
N LEU A 57 -26.21 2.34 2.08
CA LEU A 57 -27.04 1.58 1.13
C LEU A 57 -27.33 2.39 -0.15
N GLU A 58 -27.57 3.69 -0.01
CA GLU A 58 -27.80 4.58 -1.13
C GLU A 58 -26.56 4.68 -2.03
N ILE A 59 -25.40 4.92 -1.42
CA ILE A 59 -24.11 5.03 -2.13
C ILE A 59 -23.79 3.73 -2.86
N LEU A 60 -23.88 2.58 -2.17
CA LEU A 60 -23.61 1.28 -2.79
C LEU A 60 -24.61 0.97 -3.92
N THR A 61 -25.89 1.30 -3.74
CA THR A 61 -26.90 1.15 -4.80
C THR A 61 -26.56 1.99 -6.02
N HIS A 62 -26.10 3.22 -5.82
CA HIS A 62 -25.67 4.10 -6.90
C HIS A 62 -24.45 3.54 -7.63
N LEU A 63 -23.38 3.19 -6.91
CA LEU A 63 -22.13 2.65 -7.48
C LEU A 63 -22.38 1.34 -8.25
N ARG A 64 -23.26 0.47 -7.75
CA ARG A 64 -23.60 -0.82 -8.39
C ARG A 64 -24.33 -0.71 -9.72
N ARG A 65 -24.74 0.49 -10.13
CA ARG A 65 -25.27 0.71 -11.50
C ARG A 65 -24.19 0.58 -12.57
N THR A 66 -22.93 0.84 -12.21
CA THR A 66 -21.81 0.86 -13.14
C THR A 66 -20.65 -0.03 -12.70
N LEU A 67 -20.63 -0.49 -11.46
CA LEU A 67 -19.56 -1.32 -10.89
C LEU A 67 -20.09 -2.68 -10.39
N PRO A 68 -19.29 -3.75 -10.51
CA PRO A 68 -19.51 -4.97 -9.75
C PRO A 68 -19.63 -4.72 -8.24
N PRO A 69 -20.42 -5.53 -7.49
CA PRO A 69 -20.62 -5.32 -6.06
C PRO A 69 -19.34 -5.22 -5.23
N ASP A 70 -18.33 -6.05 -5.54
CA ASP A 70 -17.06 -6.08 -4.80
C ASP A 70 -16.25 -4.79 -5.02
N LEU A 71 -16.21 -4.26 -6.26
CA LEU A 71 -15.52 -3.00 -6.58
C LEU A 71 -16.23 -1.78 -5.97
N ALA A 72 -17.57 -1.77 -5.97
CA ALA A 72 -18.35 -0.74 -5.30
C ALA A 72 -18.07 -0.71 -3.79
N GLY A 73 -17.99 -1.88 -3.15
CA GLY A 73 -17.63 -2.02 -1.74
C GLY A 73 -16.20 -1.57 -1.45
N ALA A 74 -15.25 -1.94 -2.31
CA ALA A 74 -13.85 -1.53 -2.19
C ALA A 74 -13.67 -0.01 -2.32
N ALA A 75 -14.35 0.63 -3.28
CA ALA A 75 -14.31 2.08 -3.48
C ALA A 75 -14.84 2.85 -2.26
N LEU A 76 -16.02 2.47 -1.74
CA LEU A 76 -16.58 3.10 -0.56
C LEU A 76 -15.70 2.90 0.68
N THR A 77 -15.17 1.69 0.86
CA THR A 77 -14.22 1.39 1.94
C THR A 77 -12.98 2.27 1.83
N GLN A 78 -12.38 2.36 0.66
CA GLN A 78 -11.17 3.15 0.45
C GLN A 78 -11.42 4.64 0.69
N ALA A 79 -12.53 5.20 0.21
CA ALA A 79 -12.89 6.60 0.46
C ALA A 79 -13.02 6.90 1.96
N ARG A 80 -13.61 5.98 2.74
CA ARG A 80 -13.68 6.08 4.21
C ARG A 80 -12.31 5.96 4.87
N LEU A 81 -11.44 5.06 4.38
CA LEU A 81 -10.08 4.92 4.89
C LEU A 81 -9.25 6.17 4.65
N ARG A 82 -9.36 6.80 3.47
CA ARG A 82 -8.72 8.10 3.18
C ARG A 82 -9.11 9.17 4.19
N ARG A 83 -10.39 9.26 4.56
CA ARG A 83 -10.86 10.21 5.60
C ARG A 83 -10.25 9.94 6.97
N ARG A 84 -10.22 8.67 7.39
CA ARG A 84 -9.56 8.27 8.66
C ARG A 84 -8.06 8.56 8.63
N ALA A 85 -7.42 8.36 7.49
CA ALA A 85 -5.98 8.46 7.32
C ALA A 85 -5.44 9.90 7.40
N VAL A 86 -6.28 10.93 7.27
CA VAL A 86 -5.89 12.34 7.44
C VAL A 86 -5.19 12.59 8.78
N ALA A 87 -5.56 11.85 9.83
CA ALA A 87 -4.92 11.96 11.14
C ALA A 87 -3.45 11.48 11.16
N LYS A 88 -3.03 10.63 10.21
CA LYS A 88 -1.69 10.05 10.14
C LYS A 88 -0.86 10.56 8.96
N PHE A 89 -1.50 10.95 7.85
CA PHE A 89 -0.83 11.26 6.58
C PHE A 89 -1.31 12.59 6.00
N PRO A 90 -0.39 13.52 5.66
CA PRO A 90 -0.77 14.82 5.10
C PRO A 90 -1.40 14.72 3.70
N ALA A 91 -1.07 13.67 2.94
CA ALA A 91 -1.60 13.42 1.60
C ALA A 91 -2.58 12.23 1.57
N ALA A 92 -3.27 11.96 2.68
CA ALA A 92 -4.14 10.79 2.84
C ALA A 92 -5.18 10.63 1.70
N ASN A 93 -5.71 11.73 1.18
CA ASN A 93 -6.71 11.71 0.10
C ASN A 93 -6.17 11.18 -1.24
N ARG A 94 -4.85 11.17 -1.43
CA ARG A 94 -4.17 10.62 -2.62
C ARG A 94 -3.67 9.19 -2.42
N MET A 95 -3.68 8.71 -1.18
CA MET A 95 -3.11 7.42 -0.80
C MET A 95 -4.16 6.31 -0.77
N PHE A 96 -3.69 5.07 -0.71
CA PHE A 96 -4.46 3.84 -0.70
C PHE A 96 -4.09 3.03 0.53
N PHE A 97 -5.12 2.49 1.19
CA PHE A 97 -4.99 1.80 2.45
C PHE A 97 -5.76 0.48 2.44
N THR A 98 -5.32 -0.44 3.29
CA THR A 98 -6.20 -1.45 3.89
C THR A 98 -6.51 -1.01 5.32
N ALA A 99 -7.60 -1.48 5.91
CA ALA A 99 -7.97 -1.10 7.29
C ALA A 99 -6.87 -1.47 8.29
N GLU A 100 -6.39 -2.71 8.21
CA GLU A 100 -5.32 -3.22 9.09
C GLU A 100 -4.02 -2.44 8.91
N ALA A 101 -3.59 -2.18 7.67
CA ALA A 101 -2.36 -1.43 7.43
C ALA A 101 -2.49 0.03 7.88
N LEU A 102 -3.65 0.66 7.74
CA LEU A 102 -3.87 2.01 8.27
C LEU A 102 -3.76 2.05 9.79
N GLU A 103 -4.28 1.03 10.48
CA GLU A 103 -4.19 0.92 11.93
C GLU A 103 -2.75 0.72 12.39
N GLN A 104 -1.99 -0.13 11.69
CA GLN A 104 -0.59 -0.45 11.99
C GLN A 104 0.41 0.63 11.56
N ALA A 105 0.09 1.44 10.55
CA ALA A 105 1.08 2.36 9.98
C ALA A 105 1.54 3.43 10.97
N SER A 106 2.84 3.73 10.94
CA SER A 106 3.44 4.91 11.58
C SER A 106 2.73 6.19 11.14
N GLY A 107 2.53 7.11 12.08
CA GLY A 107 2.17 8.48 11.73
C GLY A 107 3.32 9.18 11.01
N TRP A 108 2.99 10.22 10.24
CA TRP A 108 3.94 10.95 9.40
C TRP A 108 5.16 11.50 10.16
N GLU A 109 4.95 12.14 11.32
CA GLU A 109 6.03 12.74 12.09
C GLU A 109 7.06 11.71 12.62
N PRO A 110 6.65 10.61 13.30
CA PRO A 110 7.58 9.54 13.66
C PRO A 110 8.35 8.95 12.47
N ALA A 111 7.68 8.76 11.33
CA ALA A 111 8.31 8.21 10.12
C ALA A 111 9.41 9.13 9.59
N LEU A 112 9.15 10.44 9.50
CA LEU A 112 10.16 11.44 9.11
C LEU A 112 11.34 11.49 10.09
N ASN A 113 11.08 11.45 11.38
CA ASN A 113 12.13 11.46 12.39
C ASN A 113 13.06 10.24 12.24
N ARG A 114 12.48 9.04 12.01
CA ARG A 114 13.24 7.83 11.73
C ARG A 114 14.05 7.95 10.44
N ALA A 115 13.45 8.48 9.37
CA ALA A 115 14.14 8.67 8.10
C ALA A 115 15.34 9.61 8.23
N ALA A 116 15.20 10.72 8.98
CA ALA A 116 16.29 11.64 9.25
C ALA A 116 17.44 11.01 10.06
N GLN A 117 17.11 10.18 11.06
CA GLN A 117 18.11 9.44 11.83
C GLN A 117 18.89 8.45 10.95
N ILE A 118 18.18 7.72 10.09
CA ILE A 118 18.81 6.77 9.14
C ILE A 118 19.70 7.54 8.16
N ASP A 119 19.23 8.66 7.61
CA ASP A 119 20.02 9.43 6.65
C ASP A 119 21.31 10.00 7.25
N ALA A 120 21.25 10.45 8.51
CA ALA A 120 22.42 10.95 9.23
C ALA A 120 23.44 9.86 9.60
N ALA A 121 23.01 8.62 9.80
CA ALA A 121 23.85 7.52 10.28
C ALA A 121 24.34 6.57 9.17
N ALA A 122 23.58 6.43 8.09
CA ALA A 122 23.86 5.43 7.05
C ALA A 122 24.89 5.93 6.02
N PRO A 123 25.82 5.07 5.55
CA PRO A 123 26.72 5.41 4.46
C PRO A 123 25.94 5.70 3.18
N PRO A 124 26.46 6.49 2.21
CA PRO A 124 25.75 6.81 0.97
C PRO A 124 25.22 5.58 0.22
N GLY A 125 24.01 5.68 -0.35
CA GLY A 125 23.37 4.59 -1.10
C GLY A 125 21.91 4.33 -0.70
N PRO A 126 21.28 3.31 -1.31
CA PRO A 126 19.89 2.98 -1.06
C PRO A 126 19.67 2.40 0.34
N VAL A 127 18.45 2.53 0.86
CA VAL A 127 17.99 1.90 2.11
C VAL A 127 17.06 0.72 1.79
N LEU A 128 17.10 -0.31 2.63
CA LEU A 128 16.17 -1.43 2.56
C LEU A 128 15.02 -1.24 3.56
N ASP A 129 13.78 -1.38 3.10
CA ASP A 129 12.57 -1.41 3.93
C ASP A 129 11.90 -2.80 3.84
N LEU A 130 12.16 -3.65 4.84
CA LEU A 130 11.71 -5.05 4.85
C LEU A 130 10.41 -5.16 5.65
N GLY A 131 9.27 -5.14 4.95
CA GLY A 131 7.92 -5.06 5.52
C GLY A 131 7.32 -3.67 5.40
N CYS A 132 7.42 -3.06 4.21
CA CYS A 132 7.06 -1.66 4.00
C CYS A 132 5.55 -1.37 4.14
N GLY A 133 4.69 -2.40 4.20
CA GLY A 133 3.25 -2.28 4.32
C GLY A 133 2.66 -1.47 3.14
N ILE A 134 1.82 -0.48 3.45
CA ILE A 134 1.27 0.47 2.47
C ILE A 134 2.21 1.65 2.16
N GLY A 135 3.43 1.64 2.70
CA GLY A 135 4.49 2.59 2.38
C GLY A 135 4.60 3.80 3.30
N GLY A 136 4.14 3.74 4.56
CA GLY A 136 4.23 4.86 5.49
C GLY A 136 5.67 5.31 5.78
N ASP A 137 6.51 4.39 6.29
CA ASP A 137 7.94 4.64 6.52
C ASP A 137 8.71 4.74 5.20
N LEU A 138 8.38 3.89 4.21
CA LEU A 138 8.93 3.92 2.85
C LEU A 138 8.90 5.33 2.21
N ILE A 139 7.77 6.02 2.27
CA ILE A 139 7.59 7.36 1.69
C ILE A 139 8.45 8.39 2.43
N ALA A 140 8.60 8.26 3.75
CA ALA A 140 9.45 9.13 4.54
C ALA A 140 10.94 8.91 4.21
N LEU A 141 11.38 7.65 4.10
CA LEU A 141 12.73 7.29 3.67
C LEU A 141 13.04 7.80 2.25
N ALA A 142 12.06 7.68 1.35
CA ALA A 142 12.18 8.11 -0.03
C ALA A 142 12.32 9.64 -0.20
N GLN A 143 12.08 10.44 0.84
CA GLN A 143 12.33 11.89 0.78
C GLN A 143 13.83 12.20 0.65
N SER A 144 14.68 11.45 1.35
CA SER A 144 16.12 11.72 1.40
C SER A 144 16.94 10.73 0.59
N ARG A 145 16.49 9.48 0.41
CA ARG A 145 17.30 8.42 -0.22
C ARG A 145 16.50 7.52 -1.18
N PRO A 146 17.13 6.85 -2.16
CA PRO A 146 16.49 5.74 -2.86
C PRO A 146 16.18 4.60 -1.88
N VAL A 147 15.05 3.90 -2.09
CA VAL A 147 14.62 2.81 -1.22
C VAL A 147 14.28 1.57 -2.05
N VAL A 148 14.77 0.42 -1.60
CA VAL A 148 14.34 -0.89 -2.06
C VAL A 148 13.50 -1.50 -0.95
N ALA A 149 12.22 -1.68 -1.21
CA ALA A 149 11.23 -2.17 -0.27
C ALA A 149 10.89 -3.64 -0.58
N TYR A 150 10.41 -4.35 0.43
CA TYR A 150 9.83 -5.68 0.28
C TYR A 150 8.55 -5.76 1.10
N GLU A 151 7.51 -6.37 0.54
CA GLU A 151 6.24 -6.61 1.21
C GLU A 151 5.69 -7.98 0.78
N LEU A 152 5.22 -8.75 1.76
CA LEU A 152 4.73 -10.10 1.53
C LEU A 152 3.29 -10.09 1.01
N ASP A 153 2.47 -9.16 1.51
CA ASP A 153 1.10 -9.00 1.07
C ASP A 153 1.06 -8.26 -0.28
N PRO A 154 0.56 -8.89 -1.36
CA PRO A 154 0.62 -8.31 -2.69
C PRO A 154 -0.33 -7.11 -2.87
N VAL A 155 -1.37 -6.98 -2.05
CA VAL A 155 -2.27 -5.80 -2.05
C VAL A 155 -1.55 -4.62 -1.38
N ARG A 156 -0.91 -4.85 -0.23
CA ARG A 156 -0.11 -3.82 0.45
C ARG A 156 1.06 -3.36 -0.43
N ALA A 157 1.76 -4.29 -1.08
CA ALA A 157 2.84 -3.98 -2.04
C ALA A 157 2.34 -3.09 -3.19
N ARG A 158 1.20 -3.44 -3.81
CA ARG A 158 0.58 -2.61 -4.86
C ARG A 158 0.22 -1.21 -4.36
N PHE A 159 -0.31 -1.10 -3.15
CA PHE A 159 -0.61 0.20 -2.55
C PHE A 159 0.64 0.98 -2.16
N ALA A 160 1.72 0.34 -1.72
CA ALA A 160 3.00 1.01 -1.47
C ALA A 160 3.55 1.67 -2.75
N VAL A 161 3.56 0.95 -3.87
CA VAL A 161 3.94 1.50 -5.18
C VAL A 161 3.03 2.65 -5.59
N ALA A 162 1.71 2.46 -5.49
CA ALA A 162 0.73 3.48 -5.86
C ALA A 162 0.85 4.73 -4.98
N ASN A 163 1.11 4.58 -3.68
CA ASN A 163 1.27 5.69 -2.75
C ASN A 163 2.57 6.46 -3.03
N ALA A 164 3.68 5.77 -3.24
CA ALA A 164 4.94 6.41 -3.64
C ALA A 164 4.76 7.21 -4.95
N ALA A 165 4.12 6.62 -5.96
CA ALA A 165 3.83 7.29 -7.22
C ALA A 165 2.89 8.49 -7.04
N ALA A 166 1.83 8.32 -6.25
CA ALA A 166 0.87 9.39 -5.94
C ALA A 166 1.55 10.57 -5.24
N LEU A 167 2.66 10.37 -4.54
CA LEU A 167 3.45 11.42 -3.88
C LEU A 167 4.68 11.88 -4.70
N GLY A 168 4.83 11.42 -5.95
CA GLY A 168 5.93 11.83 -6.83
C GLY A 168 7.28 11.20 -6.51
N LEU A 169 7.28 10.01 -5.92
CA LEU A 169 8.48 9.29 -5.46
C LEU A 169 8.71 7.98 -6.24
N ALA A 170 8.03 7.80 -7.37
CA ALA A 170 8.10 6.55 -8.17
C ALA A 170 9.51 6.23 -8.67
N ASP A 171 10.33 7.26 -8.92
CA ASP A 171 11.72 7.14 -9.35
C ASP A 171 12.70 6.84 -8.19
N ARG A 172 12.21 6.88 -6.94
CA ARG A 172 13.01 6.68 -5.73
C ARG A 172 12.69 5.37 -5.01
N VAL A 173 11.67 4.65 -5.45
CA VAL A 173 11.12 3.48 -4.76
C VAL A 173 11.03 2.31 -5.72
N THR A 174 11.60 1.18 -5.30
CA THR A 174 11.34 -0.14 -5.88
C THR A 174 10.72 -1.02 -4.80
N VAL A 175 9.60 -1.69 -5.07
CA VAL A 175 8.92 -2.62 -4.14
C VAL A 175 8.83 -4.00 -4.78
#